data_AF-A0A523RH05-F1
#
_entry.id   AF-A0A523RH05-F1
#
_cell.length_a   1.000
_cell.length_b   1.000
_cell.length_c   1.000
_cell.angle_alpha   90.00
_cell.angle_beta   90.00
_cell.angle_gamma   90.00
#
_symmetry.space_group_name_H-M   'P 1'
#
loop_
_entity.id
_entity.type
_entity.pdbx_description
1 polymer ?
#
loop_
_entity_poly.entity_id
_entity_poly.type
_entity_poly.pdbx_seq_one_letter_code
_entity_poly.pdbx_strand_id
1 'polypeptide(L)'
;MFTKEDVEILAYQRYTSGEDYDKSVWFLAELVVKILKNVKNGDDINPLETDNLVLLLNDNVDGKLIEPPKDEIKELAEIIYHEHPEKSKLHFFIAEKQLLLSEIRKVIKEHPTNQ
;
A
#
# COMPACT_ATOMS: atom_id res chain seq x y z
N MET A 1 2.54 -13.78 6.18
CA MET A 1 3.44 -13.51 5.05
C MET A 1 2.75 -13.97 3.79
N PHE A 2 2.47 -13.05 2.87
CA PHE A 2 1.99 -13.36 1.52
C PHE A 2 3.13 -13.86 0.63
N THR A 3 2.80 -14.54 -0.45
CA THR A 3 3.75 -15.08 -1.43
C THR A 3 3.77 -14.25 -2.71
N LYS A 4 4.78 -14.45 -3.56
CA LYS A 4 4.83 -13.84 -4.90
C LYS A 4 3.62 -14.24 -5.76
N GLU A 5 3.14 -15.48 -5.60
CA GLU A 5 1.97 -15.98 -6.31
C GLU A 5 0.70 -15.22 -5.90
N ASP A 6 0.54 -14.88 -4.61
CA ASP A 6 -0.59 -14.06 -4.14
C ASP A 6 -0.59 -12.68 -4.82
N VAL A 7 0.58 -12.06 -4.97
CA VAL A 7 0.75 -10.78 -5.67
C VAL A 7 0.37 -10.92 -7.14
N GLU A 8 0.87 -11.95 -7.81
CA GLU A 8 0.60 -12.19 -9.25
C GLU A 8 -0.89 -12.44 -9.52
N ILE A 9 -1.57 -13.20 -8.66
CA ILE A 9 -3.02 -13.45 -8.76
C ILE A 9 -3.80 -12.14 -8.66
N LEU A 10 -3.52 -11.31 -7.66
CA LEU A 10 -4.21 -10.03 -7.46
C LEU A 10 -3.90 -9.02 -8.57
N ALA A 11 -2.63 -8.96 -9.01
CA ALA A 11 -2.22 -8.09 -10.11
C ALA A 11 -2.92 -8.48 -11.42
N TYR A 12 -3.05 -9.78 -11.69
CA TYR A 12 -3.78 -10.28 -12.85
C TYR A 12 -5.27 -9.97 -12.77
N GLN A 13 -5.91 -10.18 -11.62
CA GLN A 13 -7.31 -9.79 -11.41
C GLN A 13 -7.53 -8.30 -11.69
N ARG A 14 -6.64 -7.44 -11.22
CA ARG A 14 -6.70 -5.99 -11.49
C ARG A 14 -6.44 -5.66 -12.95
N TYR A 15 -5.52 -6.36 -13.61
CA TYR A 15 -5.32 -6.20 -15.05
C TYR A 15 -6.59 -6.49 -15.85
N THR A 16 -7.31 -7.55 -15.49
CA THR A 16 -8.57 -7.93 -16.16
C THR A 16 -9.75 -7.01 -15.87
N SER A 17 -9.67 -6.15 -14.83
CA SER A 17 -10.75 -5.21 -14.52
C SER A 17 -10.82 -4.02 -15.51
N GLY A 18 -9.75 -3.78 -16.27
CA GLY A 18 -9.69 -2.69 -17.25
C GLY A 18 -9.64 -1.30 -16.63
N GLU A 19 -9.24 -1.19 -15.36
CA GLU A 19 -9.23 0.08 -14.63
C GLU A 19 -8.35 1.15 -15.30
N ASP A 20 -8.72 2.41 -15.12
CA ASP A 20 -8.02 3.53 -15.72
C ASP A 20 -6.63 3.74 -15.10
N TYR A 21 -5.69 4.28 -15.89
CA TYR A 21 -4.31 4.50 -15.44
C TYR A 21 -4.24 5.50 -14.29
N ASP A 22 -4.91 6.65 -14.42
CA ASP A 22 -4.87 7.72 -13.42
C ASP A 22 -5.49 7.25 -12.10
N LYS A 23 -6.56 6.46 -12.18
CA LYS A 23 -7.16 5.80 -11.01
C LYS A 23 -6.21 4.81 -10.35
N SER A 24 -5.44 4.06 -11.14
CA SER A 24 -4.47 3.10 -10.63
C SER A 24 -3.33 3.82 -9.91
N VAL A 25 -2.84 4.93 -10.48
CA VAL A 25 -1.82 5.80 -9.86
C VAL A 25 -2.32 6.36 -8.53
N TRP A 26 -3.52 6.95 -8.52
CA TRP A 26 -4.11 7.50 -7.31
C TRP A 26 -4.27 6.43 -6.22
N PHE A 27 -4.73 5.24 -6.61
CA PHE A 27 -4.96 4.15 -5.67
C PHE A 27 -3.65 3.60 -5.11
N LEU A 28 -2.59 3.49 -5.92
CA LEU A 28 -1.26 3.14 -5.43
C LEU A 28 -0.76 4.15 -4.40
N ALA A 29 -0.86 5.45 -4.71
CA ALA A 29 -0.48 6.52 -3.80
C ALA A 29 -1.25 6.44 -2.46
N GLU A 30 -2.56 6.25 -2.52
CA GLU A 30 -3.39 6.10 -1.33
C GLU A 30 -2.94 4.93 -0.45
N LEU A 31 -2.66 3.78 -1.05
CA LEU A 31 -2.17 2.60 -0.31
C LEU A 31 -0.83 2.89 0.37
N VAL A 32 0.11 3.50 -0.35
CA VAL A 32 1.45 3.79 0.18
C VAL A 32 1.36 4.77 1.34
N VAL A 33 0.72 5.93 1.16
CA VAL A 33 0.57 6.93 2.26
C VAL A 33 -0.12 6.30 3.47
N LYS A 34 -1.14 5.47 3.23
CA LYS A 34 -1.82 4.75 4.31
C LYS A 34 -0.88 3.81 5.05
N ILE A 35 -0.04 3.07 4.35
CA ILE A 35 0.95 2.21 5.01
C ILE A 35 1.94 3.05 5.81
N LEU A 36 2.51 4.10 5.22
CA LEU A 36 3.46 5.02 5.86
C LEU A 36 2.95 5.57 7.19
N LYS A 37 1.67 5.97 7.25
CA LYS A 37 1.08 6.48 8.49
C LYS A 37 0.96 5.43 9.60
N ASN A 38 0.87 4.15 9.24
CA ASN A 38 0.52 3.08 10.18
C ASN A 38 1.72 2.24 10.65
N VAL A 39 2.94 2.52 10.14
CA VAL A 39 4.15 1.78 10.51
C VAL A 39 5.27 2.74 10.94
N LYS A 40 6.15 2.31 11.85
CA LYS A 40 7.26 3.16 12.36
C LYS A 40 8.39 3.35 11.36
N ASN A 41 8.71 2.33 10.59
CA ASN A 41 9.76 2.36 9.57
C ASN A 41 9.14 2.61 8.19
N GLY A 42 8.16 3.51 8.14
CA GLY A 42 7.40 3.78 6.92
C GLY A 42 8.28 4.38 5.84
N ASP A 43 9.21 5.25 6.22
CA ASP A 43 10.01 6.06 5.29
C ASP A 43 10.79 5.27 4.23
N ASP A 44 10.99 3.96 4.44
CA ASP A 44 11.64 3.04 3.49
C ASP A 44 10.70 2.47 2.41
N ILE A 45 9.37 2.72 2.49
CA ILE A 45 8.37 2.17 1.57
C ILE A 45 8.28 3.04 0.32
N ASN A 46 8.84 2.52 -0.76
CA ASN A 46 8.79 3.17 -2.07
C ASN A 46 7.57 2.66 -2.87
N PRO A 47 6.77 3.56 -3.49
CA PRO A 47 5.63 3.15 -4.30
C PRO A 47 5.98 2.22 -5.46
N LEU A 48 7.19 2.32 -6.02
CA LEU A 48 7.61 1.58 -7.22
C LEU A 48 8.67 0.51 -6.94
N GLU A 49 8.78 0.05 -5.70
CA GLU A 49 9.69 -1.03 -5.31
C GLU A 49 8.97 -2.07 -4.45
N THR A 50 9.53 -3.28 -4.42
CA THR A 50 9.06 -4.37 -3.56
C THR A 50 9.68 -4.27 -2.19
N ASP A 51 8.86 -4.23 -1.14
CA ASP A 51 9.34 -4.08 0.23
C ASP A 51 9.42 -5.44 0.95
N ASN A 52 10.59 -5.73 1.53
CA ASN A 52 10.78 -6.85 2.47
C ASN A 52 10.85 -6.31 3.90
N LEU A 53 9.70 -5.93 4.48
CA LEU A 53 9.67 -5.23 5.77
C LEU A 53 9.33 -6.14 6.95
N VAL A 54 10.12 -6.01 8.01
CA VAL A 54 9.71 -6.36 9.38
C VAL A 54 8.92 -5.16 9.92
N LEU A 55 7.59 -5.26 9.90
CA LEU A 55 6.71 -4.12 10.20
C LEU A 55 6.53 -3.95 11.72
N LEU A 56 6.85 -2.77 12.23
CA LEU A 56 6.43 -2.30 13.55
C LEU A 56 5.32 -1.26 13.38
N LEU A 57 4.23 -1.40 14.13
CA LEU A 57 3.12 -0.44 14.09
C LEU A 57 3.53 0.91 14.67
N ASN A 58 3.02 1.99 14.08
CA ASN A 58 3.14 3.34 14.61
C ASN A 58 2.47 3.43 15.99
N ASP A 59 3.11 4.08 16.96
CA ASP A 59 2.61 4.20 18.34
C ASP A 59 1.25 4.91 18.43
N ASN A 60 0.88 5.68 17.41
CA ASN A 60 -0.42 6.37 17.33
C ASN A 60 -1.55 5.49 16.80
N VAL A 61 -1.27 4.24 16.43
CA VAL A 61 -2.28 3.29 15.93
C VAL A 61 -3.00 2.65 17.12
N ASP A 62 -4.17 3.18 17.46
CA ASP A 62 -5.00 2.68 18.57
C ASP A 62 -6.14 1.78 18.05
N GLY A 63 -5.78 0.55 17.67
CA GLY A 63 -6.75 -0.47 17.23
C GLY A 63 -7.43 -0.22 15.87
N LYS A 64 -7.12 0.90 15.20
CA LYS A 64 -7.65 1.26 13.87
C LYS A 64 -6.56 1.90 13.02
N LEU A 65 -6.67 1.69 11.70
CA LEU A 65 -5.78 2.35 10.76
C LEU A 65 -6.02 3.86 10.75
N ILE A 66 -4.93 4.61 10.71
CA ILE A 66 -4.91 6.03 10.40
C ILE A 66 -5.17 6.17 8.89
N GLU A 67 -6.17 6.97 8.53
CA GLU A 67 -6.50 7.24 7.12
C GLU A 67 -5.55 8.30 6.53
N PRO A 68 -5.12 8.15 5.27
CA PRO A 68 -4.23 9.09 4.62
C PRO A 68 -4.97 10.41 4.30
N PRO A 69 -4.35 11.58 4.54
CA PRO A 69 -4.92 12.87 4.13
C PRO A 69 -4.81 13.03 2.60
N LYS A 70 -5.83 13.64 2.00
CA LYS A 70 -5.95 13.75 0.54
C LYS A 70 -4.77 14.49 -0.12
N ASP A 71 -4.22 15.49 0.55
CA ASP A 71 -3.13 16.29 0.00
C ASP A 71 -1.84 15.47 -0.14
N GLU A 72 -1.50 14.64 0.86
CA GLU A 72 -0.35 13.72 0.78
C GLU A 72 -0.53 12.66 -0.31
N ILE A 73 -1.76 12.14 -0.49
CA ILE A 73 -2.08 11.20 -1.58
C ILE A 73 -1.84 11.88 -2.92
N LYS A 74 -2.30 13.12 -3.06
CA LYS A 74 -2.18 13.89 -4.30
C LYS A 74 -0.71 14.13 -4.65
N GLU A 75 0.09 14.58 -3.68
CA GLU A 75 1.53 14.80 -3.88
C GLU A 75 2.23 13.53 -4.37
N LEU A 76 1.97 12.39 -3.73
CA LEU A 76 2.57 11.12 -4.14
C LEU A 76 2.04 10.64 -5.50
N ALA A 77 0.76 10.82 -5.78
CA ALA A 77 0.16 10.45 -7.07
C ALA A 77 0.78 11.26 -8.22
N GLU A 78 1.06 12.55 -8.02
CA GLU A 78 1.74 13.38 -9.01
C GLU A 78 3.16 12.88 -9.30
N ILE A 79 3.89 12.44 -8.28
CA ILE A 79 5.23 11.84 -8.44
C ILE A 79 5.15 10.55 -9.26
N ILE A 80 4.29 9.61 -8.86
CA ILE A 80 4.12 8.33 -9.57
C ILE A 80 3.68 8.55 -11.02
N TYR A 81 2.75 9.50 -11.24
CA TYR A 81 2.30 9.84 -12.59
C TYR A 81 3.43 10.36 -13.46
N HIS A 82 4.29 11.22 -12.91
CA HIS A 82 5.42 11.80 -13.62
C HIS A 82 6.49 10.76 -13.98
N GLU A 83 6.74 9.80 -13.09
CA GLU A 83 7.64 8.66 -13.35
C GLU A 83 7.08 7.72 -14.42
N HIS A 84 5.76 7.77 -14.65
CA HIS A 84 5.04 7.09 -15.72
C HIS A 84 5.39 5.59 -15.82
N PRO A 85 5.24 4.81 -14.73
CA PRO A 85 5.48 3.38 -14.75
C PRO A 85 4.53 2.66 -15.70
N GLU A 86 4.99 1.54 -16.25
CA GLU A 86 4.14 0.65 -17.05
C GLU A 86 2.91 0.19 -16.25
N LYS A 87 1.74 0.13 -16.90
CA LYS A 87 0.48 -0.22 -16.25
C LYS A 87 0.52 -1.59 -15.55
N SER A 88 1.20 -2.57 -16.14
CA SER A 88 1.41 -3.89 -15.54
C SER A 88 2.20 -3.82 -14.22
N LYS A 89 3.24 -2.97 -14.17
CA LYS A 89 4.03 -2.72 -12.95
C LYS A 89 3.19 -2.02 -11.88
N LEU A 90 2.40 -1.03 -12.27
CA LEU A 90 1.42 -0.38 -11.38
C LEU A 90 0.49 -1.41 -10.72
N HIS A 91 -0.11 -2.31 -11.50
CA HIS A 91 -0.98 -3.34 -10.94
C HIS A 91 -0.25 -4.29 -9.98
N PHE A 92 1.01 -4.63 -10.29
CA PHE A 92 1.85 -5.43 -9.42
C PHE A 92 2.10 -4.73 -8.08
N PHE A 93 2.55 -3.48 -8.10
CA PHE A 93 2.80 -2.71 -6.87
C PHE A 93 1.52 -2.50 -6.06
N ILE A 94 0.40 -2.22 -6.72
CA ILE A 94 -0.89 -2.12 -6.04
C ILE A 94 -1.23 -3.41 -5.31
N ALA A 95 -1.13 -4.56 -5.99
CA ALA A 95 -1.42 -5.86 -5.40
C ALA A 95 -0.55 -6.13 -4.17
N GLU A 96 0.74 -5.85 -4.27
CA GLU A 96 1.68 -5.98 -3.16
C GLU A 96 1.32 -5.06 -1.99
N LYS A 97 1.09 -3.77 -2.22
CA LYS A 97 0.73 -2.83 -1.14
C LYS A 97 -0.62 -3.17 -0.51
N GLN A 98 -1.57 -3.72 -1.27
CA GLN A 98 -2.83 -4.21 -0.71
C GLN A 98 -2.61 -5.39 0.26
N LEU A 99 -1.75 -6.33 -0.11
CA LEU A 99 -1.39 -7.46 0.75
C LEU A 99 -0.66 -6.99 2.00
N LEU A 100 0.30 -6.08 1.85
CA LEU A 100 1.02 -5.48 2.97
C LEU A 100 0.08 -4.77 3.96
N LEU A 101 -0.85 -3.95 3.45
CA LEU A 101 -1.86 -3.28 4.27
C LEU A 101 -2.81 -4.30 4.95
N SER A 102 -3.10 -5.42 4.30
CA SER A 102 -3.89 -6.50 4.89
C SER A 102 -3.17 -7.15 6.07
N GLU A 103 -1.85 -7.33 5.99
CA GLU A 103 -1.05 -7.83 7.11
C GLU A 103 -1.03 -6.84 8.28
N ILE A 104 -0.85 -5.55 8.02
CA ILE A 104 -0.93 -4.50 9.05
C ILE A 104 -2.29 -4.54 9.75
N ARG A 105 -3.38 -4.68 8.98
CA ARG A 105 -4.75 -4.82 9.54
C ARG A 105 -4.89 -6.06 10.43
N LYS A 106 -4.24 -7.17 10.08
CA LYS A 106 -4.27 -8.39 10.91
C LYS A 106 -3.51 -8.15 12.21
N VAL A 107 -2.31 -7.58 12.16
CA VAL A 107 -1.53 -7.26 13.37
C VAL A 107 -2.30 -6.34 14.32
N ILE A 108 -2.95 -5.29 13.81
CA ILE A 108 -3.79 -4.39 14.61
C ILE A 108 -4.95 -5.14 15.30
N LYS A 109 -5.58 -6.10 14.60
CA LYS A 109 -6.69 -6.89 15.14
C LYS A 109 -6.25 -7.95 16.14
N GLU A 110 -5.08 -8.54 15.96
CA GLU A 110 -4.51 -9.57 16.82
C GLU A 110 -3.86 -8.98 18.08
N HIS A 111 -3.44 -7.71 18.01
CA HIS A 111 -2.96 -6.92 19.14
C HIS A 111 -3.85 -5.69 19.39
N PRO A 112 -5.15 -5.86 19.72
CA PRO A 112 -5.90 -4.76 20.29
C PRO A 112 -5.19 -4.43 21.61
N THR A 113 -4.70 -3.21 21.74
CA THR A 113 -4.02 -2.67 22.92
C THR A 113 -4.55 -3.35 24.19
N ASN A 114 -3.67 -4.04 24.95
CA ASN A 114 -4.00 -4.64 26.24
C ASN A 114 -4.82 -3.62 27.06
N GLN A 115 -6.13 -3.84 27.18
CA GLN A 115 -7.00 -3.14 28.12
C GLN A 115 -6.70 -3.59 29.55
#